data_AF-A0A1B7WN63-F1
#
_entry.id   AF-A0A1B7WN63-F1
#
_cell.length_a   1.000
_cell.length_b   1.000
_cell.length_c   1.000
_cell.angle_alpha   90.00
_cell.angle_beta   90.00
_cell.angle_gamma   90.00
#
_symmetry.space_group_name_H-M   'P 1'
#
loop_
_entity.id
_entity.type
_entity.pdbx_description
1 polymer ?
#
loop_
_entity_poly.entity_id
_entity_poly.type
_entity_poly.pdbx_seq_one_letter_code
_entity_poly.pdbx_strand_id
1 'polypeptide(L)'
;MFTLDELKQTRYFREVAEEAKVEGWLKGRLEGRLEGKLEGRLEGRLEGRLETIPLLLELGLTVEQIAAKLVVDIETVRGVAEKSVQSVNETPLES
;
A
#
# COMPACT_ATOMS: atom_id res chain seq x y z
N MET A 1 49.32 -1.16 19.43
CA MET A 1 48.08 -0.52 18.95
C MET A 1 47.32 -1.62 18.22
N PHE A 2 46.19 -2.08 18.76
CA PHE A 2 45.45 -3.19 18.15
C PHE A 2 44.83 -2.74 16.82
N THR A 3 45.02 -3.53 15.77
CA THR A 3 44.45 -3.24 14.45
C THR A 3 42.97 -3.68 14.39
N LEU A 4 42.19 -3.06 13.49
CA LEU A 4 40.77 -3.41 13.30
C LEU A 4 40.59 -4.90 12.93
N ASP A 5 41.57 -5.48 12.26
CA ASP A 5 41.63 -6.90 11.88
C ASP A 5 41.81 -7.84 13.08
N GLU A 6 42.64 -7.48 14.06
CA GLU A 6 42.82 -8.27 15.29
C GLU A 6 41.56 -8.24 16.16
N LEU A 7 40.87 -7.09 16.23
CA LEU A 7 39.61 -6.97 16.95
C LEU A 7 38.51 -7.83 16.31
N LYS A 8 38.40 -7.87 14.97
CA LYS A 8 37.45 -8.74 14.25
C LYS A 8 37.69 -10.24 14.46
N GLN A 9 38.92 -10.64 14.82
CA GLN A 9 39.25 -12.02 15.14
C GLN A 9 38.91 -12.41 16.58
N THR A 10 38.65 -11.44 17.45
CA THR A 10 38.23 -11.74 18.83
C THR A 10 36.83 -12.33 18.86
N ARG A 11 36.62 -13.28 19.78
CA ARG A 11 35.33 -13.93 20.02
C ARG A 11 34.21 -12.93 20.26
N TYR A 12 34.52 -11.90 21.04
CA TYR A 12 33.63 -10.79 21.37
C TYR A 12 33.12 -10.04 20.14
N PHE A 13 33.98 -9.75 19.15
CA PHE A 13 33.55 -9.05 17.94
C PHE A 13 32.66 -9.90 17.04
N ARG A 14 32.86 -11.23 17.03
CA ARG A 14 31.99 -12.16 16.31
C ARG A 14 30.61 -12.25 16.96
N GLU A 15 30.57 -12.34 18.29
CA GLU A 15 29.33 -12.37 19.07
C GLU A 15 28.53 -11.07 18.86
N VAL A 16 29.17 -9.91 18.99
CA VAL A 16 28.52 -8.60 18.76
C VAL A 16 28.06 -8.44 17.31
N ALA A 17 28.83 -8.92 16.32
CA ALA A 17 28.43 -8.87 14.91
C ALA A 17 27.26 -9.82 14.58
N GLU A 18 27.22 -11.01 15.20
CA GLU A 18 26.08 -11.93 15.09
C GLU A 18 24.83 -11.36 15.75
N GLU A 19 24.94 -10.83 16.97
CA GLU A 19 23.83 -10.16 17.67
C GLU A 19 23.29 -8.99 16.85
N ALA A 20 24.16 -8.08 16.37
CA ALA A 20 23.73 -6.93 15.56
C ALA A 20 23.05 -7.36 14.25
N LYS A 21 23.50 -8.47 13.65
CA LYS A 21 22.89 -9.02 12.42
C LYS A 21 21.53 -9.64 12.70
N VAL A 22 21.39 -10.37 13.81
CA VAL A 22 20.13 -10.97 14.24
C VAL A 22 19.12 -9.88 14.60
N GLU A 23 19.53 -8.88 15.37
CA GLU A 23 18.70 -7.74 15.73
C GLU A 23 18.27 -6.93 14.50
N GLY A 24 19.20 -6.62 13.59
CA GLY A 24 18.88 -5.91 12.35
C GLY A 24 17.88 -6.67 11.47
N TRP A 25 18.02 -7.99 11.37
CA TRP A 25 17.10 -8.82 10.61
C TRP A 25 15.71 -8.91 11.26
N LEU A 26 15.66 -9.09 12.59
CA LEU A 26 14.40 -9.12 13.34
C LEU A 26 13.65 -7.79 13.22
N LYS A 27 14.37 -6.68 13.38
CA LYS A 27 13.82 -5.33 13.31
C LYS A 27 13.31 -5.02 11.92
N GLY A 28 14.11 -5.25 10.87
CA GLY A 28 13.68 -5.04 9.48
C GLY A 28 12.48 -5.90 9.07
N ARG A 29 12.39 -7.15 9.57
CA ARG A 29 11.23 -8.02 9.30
C ARG A 29 9.97 -7.56 10.04
N LEU A 30 10.11 -7.06 11.27
CA LEU A 30 9.00 -6.53 12.05
C LEU A 30 8.46 -5.24 11.43
N GLU A 31 9.36 -4.31 11.09
CA GLU A 31 9.04 -3.03 10.45
C GLU A 31 8.36 -3.26 9.10
N GLY A 32 8.98 -4.02 8.18
CA GLY A 32 8.39 -4.28 6.86
C GLY A 32 7.04 -5.03 6.91
N ARG A 33 6.80 -5.88 7.93
CA ARG A 33 5.50 -6.55 8.09
C ARG A 33 4.44 -5.62 8.69
N LEU A 34 4.82 -4.68 9.53
CA LEU A 34 3.90 -3.71 10.12
C LEU A 34 3.50 -2.66 9.08
N GLU A 35 4.48 -2.09 8.37
CA GLU A 35 4.28 -1.11 7.30
C GLU A 35 3.43 -1.71 6.18
N GLY A 36 3.83 -2.87 5.62
CA GLY A 36 3.06 -3.49 4.53
C GLY A 36 1.64 -3.93 4.92
N LYS A 37 1.38 -4.24 6.20
CA LYS A 37 0.02 -4.55 6.67
C LYS A 37 -0.83 -3.31 6.89
N LEU A 38 -0.24 -2.20 7.32
CA LEU A 38 -0.94 -0.94 7.56
C LEU A 38 -1.26 -0.27 6.23
N GLU A 39 -0.26 -0.14 5.36
CA GLU A 39 -0.41 0.43 4.02
C GLU A 39 -1.39 -0.40 3.19
N GLY A 40 -1.17 -1.71 3.07
CA GLY A 40 -2.07 -2.57 2.27
C GLY A 40 -3.51 -2.63 2.80
N ARG A 41 -3.74 -2.44 4.12
CA ARG A 41 -5.12 -2.36 4.66
C ARG A 41 -5.78 -1.02 4.40
N LEU A 42 -5.03 0.07 4.41
CA LEU A 42 -5.56 1.41 4.17
C LEU A 42 -5.83 1.61 2.68
N GLU A 43 -4.85 1.25 1.84
CA GLU A 43 -4.95 1.30 0.38
C GLU A 43 -6.06 0.38 -0.11
N GLY A 44 -6.05 -0.91 0.24
CA GLY A 44 -7.07 -1.85 -0.23
C GLY A 44 -8.50 -1.50 0.24
N ARG A 45 -8.65 -0.81 1.39
CA ARG A 45 -9.95 -0.33 1.83
C ARG A 45 -10.42 0.88 1.02
N LEU A 46 -9.52 1.80 0.69
CA LEU A 46 -9.85 2.96 -0.13
C LEU A 46 -10.12 2.54 -1.57
N GLU A 47 -9.24 1.73 -2.17
CA GLU A 47 -9.40 1.18 -3.51
C GLU A 47 -10.70 0.39 -3.66
N GLY A 48 -11.00 -0.56 -2.76
CA GLY A 48 -12.25 -1.32 -2.82
C GLY A 48 -13.52 -0.47 -2.65
N ARG A 49 -13.45 0.66 -1.94
CA ARG A 49 -14.55 1.62 -1.87
C ARG A 49 -14.70 2.40 -3.18
N LEU A 50 -13.60 2.77 -3.83
CA LEU A 50 -13.66 3.50 -5.10
C LEU A 50 -14.08 2.59 -6.26
N GLU A 51 -13.61 1.34 -6.30
CA GLU A 51 -13.99 0.34 -7.30
C GLU A 51 -15.48 -0.03 -7.26
N THR A 52 -16.14 0.14 -6.11
CA THR A 52 -17.59 -0.11 -5.99
C THR A 52 -18.44 1.05 -6.51
N ILE A 53 -17.87 2.24 -6.74
CA ILE A 53 -18.61 3.42 -7.21
C ILE A 53 -19.26 3.19 -8.58
N PRO A 54 -18.57 2.71 -9.63
CA PRO A 54 -19.19 2.45 -10.93
C PRO A 54 -20.35 1.45 -10.83
N LEU A 55 -20.16 0.36 -10.06
CA LEU A 55 -21.21 -0.64 -9.84
C LEU A 55 -22.45 -0.05 -9.17
N LEU A 56 -22.27 0.83 -8.18
CA LEU A 56 -23.41 1.48 -7.50
C LEU A 56 -24.14 2.47 -8.41
N LEU A 57 -23.42 3.14 -9.32
CA LEU A 57 -24.03 3.99 -10.35
C LEU A 57 -24.84 3.16 -11.35
N GLU A 58 -24.32 2.01 -11.78
CA GLU A 58 -25.05 1.06 -12.64
C GLU A 58 -26.32 0.52 -11.98
N LEU A 59 -26.29 0.31 -10.67
CA LEU A 59 -27.46 -0.07 -9.86
C LEU A 59 -28.47 1.07 -9.66
N GLY A 60 -28.19 2.27 -10.18
CA GLY A 60 -29.09 3.42 -10.17
C GLY A 60 -29.03 4.29 -8.91
N LEU A 61 -27.99 4.15 -8.08
CA LEU A 61 -27.78 5.07 -6.96
C LEU A 61 -27.24 6.41 -7.46
N THR A 62 -27.61 7.50 -6.78
CA THR A 62 -27.08 8.82 -7.10
C THR A 62 -25.69 9.03 -6.49
N VAL A 63 -24.92 9.95 -7.06
CA VAL A 63 -23.57 10.32 -6.60
C VAL A 63 -23.59 10.72 -5.12
N GLU A 64 -24.63 11.43 -4.68
CA GLU A 64 -24.81 11.89 -3.29
C GLU A 64 -25.05 10.71 -2.33
N GLN A 65 -25.85 9.72 -2.76
CA GLN A 65 -26.11 8.52 -1.96
C GLN A 65 -24.86 7.66 -1.82
N ILE A 66 -24.07 7.56 -2.89
CA ILE A 66 -22.81 6.81 -2.91
C ILE A 66 -21.79 7.48 -2.00
N ALA A 67 -21.61 8.80 -2.12
CA ALA A 67 -20.75 9.61 -1.25
C ALA A 67 -21.10 9.43 0.22
N ALA A 68 -22.40 9.52 0.56
CA ALA A 68 -22.88 9.33 1.93
C ALA A 68 -22.66 7.90 2.45
N LYS A 69 -22.84 6.87 1.61
CA LYS A 69 -22.74 5.46 2.02
C LYS A 69 -21.29 5.00 2.18
N LEU A 70 -20.40 5.46 1.30
CA LEU A 70 -18.98 5.11 1.29
C LEU A 70 -18.13 6.06 2.16
N VAL A 71 -18.73 7.16 2.64
CA VAL A 71 -18.06 8.21 3.43
C VAL A 71 -16.86 8.76 2.65
N VAL A 72 -17.13 9.18 1.41
CA VAL A 72 -16.16 9.76 0.48
C VAL A 72 -16.74 11.03 -0.13
N ASP A 73 -15.88 11.94 -0.56
CA ASP A 73 -16.30 13.20 -1.17
C ASP A 73 -17.03 13.00 -2.51
N ILE A 74 -18.06 13.82 -2.73
CA ILE A 74 -18.87 13.80 -3.97
C ILE A 74 -17.99 14.02 -5.20
N GLU A 75 -16.98 14.89 -5.10
CA GLU A 75 -16.02 15.13 -6.20
C GLU A 75 -15.22 13.88 -6.54
N THR A 76 -14.82 13.09 -5.53
CA THR A 76 -14.12 11.83 -5.75
C THR A 76 -15.03 10.83 -6.47
N VAL A 77 -16.30 10.73 -6.06
CA VAL A 77 -17.28 9.86 -6.72
C VAL A 77 -17.50 10.27 -8.17
N ARG A 78 -17.63 11.58 -8.44
CA ARG A 78 -17.76 12.10 -9.81
C ARG A 78 -16.51 11.81 -10.64
N GLY A 79 -15.32 12.05 -10.09
CA GLY A 79 -14.06 11.78 -10.80
C GLY A 79 -13.87 10.30 -11.15
N VAL A 80 -14.26 9.38 -10.25
CA VAL A 80 -14.24 7.94 -10.54
C VAL A 80 -15.26 7.57 -11.60
N ALA A 81 -16.47 8.14 -11.54
CA ALA A 81 -17.50 7.94 -12.56
C ALA A 81 -17.01 8.40 -13.95
N GLU A 82 -16.44 9.59 -14.06
CA GLU A 82 -15.89 10.14 -15.31
C GLU A 82 -14.74 9.28 -15.87
N LYS A 83 -13.84 8.83 -14.99
CA LYS A 83 -12.71 7.97 -15.37
C LYS A 83 -13.18 6.60 -15.89
N SER A 84 -14.24 6.04 -15.30
CA SER A 84 -14.86 4.81 -15.79
C SER A 84 -15.45 4.99 -17.19
N VAL A 85 -16.13 6.12 -17.46
CA VAL A 85 -16.69 6.44 -18.79
C VAL A 85 -15.59 6.66 -19.84
N GLN A 86 -14.44 7.23 -19.45
CA GLN A 86 -13.28 7.38 -20.36
C GLN A 86 -12.62 6.04 -20.71
N SER A 87 -12.50 5.10 -19.76
CA SER A 87 -11.93 3.78 -20.05
C SER A 87 -12.73 2.94 -21.05
N VAL A 88 -14.03 3.22 -21.21
CA VAL A 88 -14.89 2.56 -22.21
C VAL A 88 -14.70 3.17 -23.60
N ASN A 89 -14.35 4.45 -23.69
CA ASN A 89 -14.19 5.18 -24.95
C ASN A 89 -12.78 5.09 -25.57
N GLU A 90 -11.81 4.50 -24.86
CA GLU A 90 -10.45 4.26 -25.35
C GLU A 90 -10.23 2.82 -25.85
N THR A 91 -11.27 2.11 -26.30
CA THR A 91 -11.04 0.96 -27.19
C THR A 91 -10.67 1.51 -28.57
N PRO A 92 -9.39 1.43 -29.00
CA PRO A 92 -9.08 1.72 -30.39
C PRO A 92 -9.72 0.59 -31.18
N LEU A 93 -10.69 0.94 -32.03
CA LEU A 93 -11.07 0.10 -33.16
C LEU A 93 -9.81 -0.04 -34.04
N GLU A 94 -8.94 -1.00 -33.69
CA GLU A 94 -7.89 -1.44 -34.60
C GLU A 94 -8.59 -2.07 -35.81
N SER A 95 -8.53 -1.33 -36.91
CA SER A 95 -8.97 -1.70 -38.26
C SER A 95 -7.79 -2.28 -39.03
#